data_AF-A0A8H7NFX7-F1
#
_entry.id   AF-A0A8H7NFX7-F1
#
_cell.length_a   1.000
_cell.length_b   1.000
_cell.length_c   1.000
_cell.angle_alpha   90.00
_cell.angle_beta   90.00
_cell.angle_gamma   90.00
#
_symmetry.space_group_name_H-M   'P 1'
#
loop_
_entity.id
_entity.type
_entity.pdbx_description
1 polymer ?
#
loop_
_entity_poly.entity_id
_entity_poly.type
_entity_poly.pdbx_seq_one_letter_code
_entity_poly.pdbx_strand_id
1 'polypeptide(L)'
;MGTSTSEGESQEQSRFKSPIQAELTLDKQNFPKCPGLTINDPYRTCPCCSQSISEVEAQSRWEWSAHITENLSLYTCIVEDCSEGDQLFSTRKSLWAHLEARHSKWECSFCDASLSDLPKLRLHLVDNHKSLLNETDYLSLEYQPACGPPLGLRSCPLCSSTAGEDSNELVNHVINHMFDFSLHFPPWIETYDEAGEAPEDSRMDSKAGH
;
A
#
# COMPACT_ATOMS: atom_id res chain seq x y z
N MET A 1 34.78 30.58 36.36
CA MET A 1 33.58 31.27 35.85
C MET A 1 33.44 30.86 34.39
N GLY A 2 32.80 29.71 34.16
CA GLY A 2 32.55 29.20 32.82
C GLY A 2 31.19 29.70 32.35
N THR A 3 31.15 30.39 31.22
CA THR A 3 29.92 30.78 30.55
C THR A 3 29.52 29.65 29.61
N SER A 4 28.49 28.90 29.99
CA SER A 4 27.78 27.95 29.15
C SER A 4 26.94 28.71 28.14
N THR A 5 27.28 28.63 26.86
CA THR A 5 26.38 28.96 25.76
C THR A 5 25.66 27.68 25.36
N SER A 6 24.35 27.63 25.62
CA SER A 6 23.43 26.61 25.14
C SER A 6 23.15 26.85 23.66
N GLU A 7 23.65 25.95 22.82
CA GLU A 7 23.22 25.86 21.43
C GLU A 7 21.83 25.21 21.40
N GLY A 8 20.85 25.94 20.86
CA GLY A 8 19.49 25.47 20.69
C GLY A 8 19.44 24.38 19.62
N GLU A 9 19.07 23.18 20.03
CA GLU A 9 18.70 22.08 19.14
C GLU A 9 17.48 22.50 18.33
N SER A 10 17.70 22.84 17.06
CA SER A 10 16.62 22.97 16.08
C SER A 10 16.15 21.56 15.74
N GLN A 11 15.03 21.14 16.34
CA GLN A 11 14.33 19.92 15.95
C GLN A 11 13.88 20.06 14.48
N GLU A 12 14.64 19.45 13.59
CA GLU A 12 14.27 19.20 12.21
C GLU A 12 13.08 18.23 12.24
N GLN A 13 11.86 18.77 12.20
CA GLN A 13 10.62 17.99 12.18
C GLN A 13 10.67 17.02 10.99
N SER A 14 10.55 15.74 11.30
CA SER A 14 10.70 14.64 10.37
C SER A 14 9.63 14.72 9.28
N ARG A 15 10.05 15.22 8.13
CA ARG A 15 9.29 15.26 6.88
C ARG A 15 8.77 13.86 6.54
N PHE A 16 7.45 13.73 6.46
CA PHE A 16 6.77 12.54 5.95
C PHE A 16 7.16 12.36 4.47
N LYS A 17 8.16 11.55 4.19
CA LYS A 17 8.44 11.12 2.82
C LYS A 17 7.36 10.13 2.45
N SER A 18 6.53 10.49 1.47
CA SER A 18 5.48 9.64 0.93
C SER A 18 6.04 8.23 0.65
N PRO A 19 5.56 7.17 1.32
CA PRO A 19 6.06 5.80 1.10
C PRO A 19 5.77 5.26 -0.30
N ILE A 20 5.20 6.07 -1.21
CA ILE A 20 5.01 5.79 -2.64
C ILE A 20 6.31 5.30 -3.31
N GLN A 21 7.50 5.72 -2.85
CA GLN A 21 8.75 5.40 -3.54
C GLN A 21 9.27 3.97 -3.33
N ALA A 22 8.82 3.29 -2.29
CA ALA A 22 9.00 1.86 -2.21
C ALA A 22 7.78 1.24 -2.89
N GLU A 23 7.80 1.09 -4.22
CA GLU A 23 7.14 -0.08 -4.78
C GLU A 23 7.80 -1.25 -4.06
N LEU A 24 7.10 -1.78 -3.06
CA LEU A 24 7.46 -3.08 -2.56
C LEU A 24 7.45 -3.92 -3.80
N THR A 25 8.59 -4.52 -4.10
CA THR A 25 8.60 -5.79 -4.80
C THR A 25 7.58 -6.63 -4.04
N LEU A 26 6.35 -6.64 -4.55
CA LEU A 26 5.26 -7.42 -4.00
C LEU A 26 5.85 -8.81 -3.88
N ASP A 27 5.99 -9.32 -2.66
CA ASP A 27 6.66 -10.59 -2.49
C ASP A 27 5.78 -11.63 -3.17
N LYS A 28 6.18 -12.01 -4.37
CA LYS A 28 5.41 -12.88 -5.27
C LYS A 28 5.18 -14.25 -4.64
N GLN A 29 5.89 -14.56 -3.54
CA GLN A 29 5.71 -15.76 -2.72
C GLN A 29 4.39 -15.74 -1.94
N ASN A 30 3.85 -14.58 -1.58
CA ASN A 30 2.61 -14.48 -0.81
C ASN A 30 1.35 -14.60 -1.69
N PHE A 31 1.51 -14.62 -3.01
CA PHE A 31 0.37 -14.83 -3.90
C PHE A 31 -0.05 -16.30 -3.89
N PRO A 32 -1.37 -16.57 -3.83
CA PRO A 32 -1.91 -17.91 -3.98
C PRO A 32 -1.50 -18.47 -5.35
N LYS A 33 -1.31 -19.80 -5.42
CA LYS A 33 -1.16 -20.47 -6.71
C LYS A 33 -2.43 -20.24 -7.53
N CYS A 34 -2.28 -20.07 -8.84
CA CYS A 34 -3.41 -20.11 -9.75
C CYS A 34 -4.10 -21.48 -9.56
N PRO A 35 -5.44 -21.54 -9.40
CA PRO A 35 -6.17 -22.80 -9.30
C PRO A 35 -5.76 -23.75 -10.43
N GLY A 36 -5.50 -25.00 -10.05
CA GLY A 36 -4.84 -26.00 -10.87
C GLY A 36 -5.70 -26.39 -12.04
N LEU A 37 -5.10 -26.35 -13.22
CA LEU A 37 -5.75 -26.72 -14.46
C LEU A 37 -5.86 -28.25 -14.48
N THR A 38 -7.06 -28.81 -14.33
CA THR A 38 -7.29 -30.11 -14.98
C THR A 38 -7.46 -29.82 -16.47
N ILE A 39 -6.90 -30.68 -17.31
CA ILE A 39 -6.81 -30.50 -18.78
C ILE A 39 -8.19 -30.36 -19.46
N ASN A 40 -9.28 -30.60 -18.71
CA ASN A 40 -10.66 -30.64 -19.19
C ASN A 40 -11.63 -29.72 -18.42
N ASP A 41 -11.16 -28.69 -17.68
CA ASP A 41 -12.08 -27.72 -17.08
C ASP A 41 -12.25 -26.45 -17.96
N PRO A 42 -13.36 -26.33 -18.71
CA PRO A 42 -13.64 -25.19 -19.57
C PRO A 42 -14.10 -23.93 -18.80
N TYR A 43 -14.27 -24.00 -17.47
CA TYR A 43 -14.72 -22.87 -16.65
C TYR A 43 -13.57 -22.36 -15.75
N ARG A 44 -12.55 -21.78 -16.38
CA ARG A 44 -11.43 -21.14 -15.68
C ARG A 44 -11.87 -19.81 -15.08
N THR A 45 -12.35 -19.75 -13.84
CA THR A 45 -12.74 -18.45 -13.22
C THR A 45 -11.88 -18.11 -12.00
N CYS A 46 -11.43 -16.86 -11.86
CA CYS A 46 -10.75 -16.43 -10.64
C CYS A 46 -11.72 -16.52 -9.45
N PRO A 47 -11.33 -17.18 -8.33
CA PRO A 47 -12.13 -17.16 -7.10
C PRO A 47 -12.30 -15.75 -6.51
N CYS A 48 -11.41 -14.83 -6.89
CA CYS A 48 -11.38 -13.44 -6.43
C CYS A 48 -12.45 -12.55 -7.09
N CYS A 49 -12.57 -12.62 -8.41
CA CYS A 49 -13.34 -11.66 -9.21
C CYS A 49 -14.34 -12.32 -10.17
N SER A 50 -14.39 -13.66 -10.18
CA SER A 50 -15.23 -14.48 -11.08
C SER A 50 -14.98 -14.26 -12.58
N GLN A 51 -13.91 -13.56 -12.97
CA GLN A 51 -13.52 -13.38 -14.36
C GLN A 51 -12.80 -14.61 -14.91
N SER A 52 -12.88 -14.80 -16.23
CA SER A 52 -12.17 -15.89 -16.91
C SER A 52 -10.66 -15.72 -16.80
N ILE A 53 -9.94 -16.77 -16.40
CA ILE A 53 -8.47 -16.80 -16.38
C ILE A 53 -7.98 -17.21 -17.77
N SER A 54 -7.16 -16.36 -18.39
CA SER A 54 -6.51 -16.65 -19.67
C SER A 54 -5.39 -17.68 -19.52
N GLU A 55 -4.99 -18.30 -20.64
CA GLU A 55 -3.89 -19.25 -20.65
C GLU A 55 -2.56 -18.61 -20.22
N VAL A 56 -2.36 -17.32 -20.52
CA VAL A 56 -1.15 -16.59 -20.13
C VAL A 56 -1.12 -16.36 -18.61
N GLU A 57 -2.25 -15.93 -18.02
CA GLU A 57 -2.39 -15.78 -16.57
C GLU A 57 -2.19 -17.11 -15.84
N ALA A 58 -2.74 -18.21 -16.38
CA ALA A 58 -2.60 -19.53 -15.78
C ALA A 58 -1.16 -20.05 -15.78
N GLN A 59 -0.37 -19.75 -16.82
CA GLN A 59 1.02 -20.23 -16.96
C GLN A 59 2.05 -19.28 -16.33
N SER A 60 1.75 -17.98 -16.23
CA SER A 60 2.67 -16.96 -15.75
C SER A 60 2.27 -16.49 -14.36
N ARG A 61 3.12 -16.77 -13.37
CA ARG A 61 2.98 -16.22 -12.01
C ARG A 61 2.91 -14.69 -12.00
N TRP A 62 3.58 -14.04 -12.95
CA TRP A 62 3.55 -12.59 -13.08
C TRP A 62 2.16 -12.10 -13.50
N GLU A 63 1.62 -12.65 -14.59
CA GLU A 63 0.30 -12.27 -15.11
C GLU A 63 -0.81 -12.62 -14.10
N TRP A 64 -0.70 -13.77 -13.42
CA TRP A 64 -1.61 -14.12 -12.32
C TRP A 64 -1.57 -13.12 -11.16
N SER A 65 -0.36 -12.71 -10.74
CA SER A 65 -0.23 -11.74 -9.65
C SER A 65 -0.78 -10.37 -10.06
N ALA A 66 -0.59 -9.96 -11.31
CA ALA A 66 -1.17 -8.75 -11.87
C ALA A 66 -2.70 -8.83 -11.90
N HIS A 67 -3.26 -9.93 -12.42
CA HIS A 67 -4.70 -10.19 -12.42
C HIS A 67 -5.31 -10.04 -11.03
N ILE A 68 -4.73 -10.69 -10.02
CA ILE A 68 -5.19 -10.60 -8.63
C ILE A 68 -5.08 -9.16 -8.12
N THR A 69 -3.95 -8.48 -8.35
CA THR A 69 -3.70 -7.14 -7.82
C THR A 69 -4.63 -6.09 -8.43
N GLU A 70 -4.97 -6.24 -9.71
CA GLU A 70 -5.88 -5.33 -10.41
C GLU A 70 -7.34 -5.55 -10.01
N ASN A 71 -7.72 -6.80 -9.73
CA ASN A 71 -9.11 -7.17 -9.49
C ASN A 71 -9.48 -7.28 -8.00
N LEU A 72 -8.50 -7.37 -7.11
CA LEU A 72 -8.72 -7.23 -5.67
C LEU A 72 -8.58 -5.76 -5.28
N SER A 73 -9.59 -5.24 -4.60
CA SER A 73 -9.50 -3.91 -3.99
C SER A 73 -8.89 -4.06 -2.59
N LEU A 74 -7.56 -4.17 -2.57
CA LEU A 74 -6.74 -4.64 -1.44
C LEU A 74 -6.54 -3.63 -0.31
N TYR A 75 -6.90 -2.37 -0.56
CA TYR A 75 -6.63 -1.26 0.35
C TYR A 75 -7.91 -0.48 0.63
N THR A 76 -7.97 0.11 1.83
CA THR A 76 -8.98 1.12 2.20
C THR A 76 -8.29 2.27 2.92
N CYS A 77 -9.00 3.37 3.15
CA CYS A 77 -8.49 4.49 3.92
C CYS A 77 -8.19 4.07 5.37
N ILE A 78 -7.02 4.45 5.87
CA ILE A 78 -6.52 4.10 7.21
C ILE A 78 -6.78 5.20 8.25
N VAL A 79 -7.33 6.34 7.84
CA VAL A 79 -7.64 7.46 8.73
C VAL A 79 -9.00 7.23 9.36
N GLU A 80 -9.07 7.30 10.69
CA GLU A 80 -10.34 7.21 11.43
C GLU A 80 -11.33 8.30 10.99
N ASP A 81 -12.63 7.96 11.00
CA ASP A 81 -13.72 8.86 10.61
C ASP A 81 -13.62 9.47 9.19
N CYS A 82 -12.88 8.83 8.28
CA CYS A 82 -12.88 9.23 6.88
C CYS A 82 -14.29 9.03 6.28
N SER A 83 -14.85 10.09 5.66
CA SER A 83 -16.16 10.01 4.99
C SER A 83 -16.20 9.05 3.80
N GLU A 84 -15.03 8.69 3.26
CA GLU A 84 -14.84 7.70 2.20
C GLU A 84 -14.08 6.47 2.74
N GLY A 85 -14.23 6.16 4.04
CA GLY A 85 -13.55 5.04 4.69
C GLY A 85 -13.91 3.66 4.13
N ASP A 86 -15.03 3.54 3.43
CA ASP A 86 -15.43 2.31 2.73
C ASP A 86 -14.93 2.25 1.28
N GLN A 87 -14.28 3.31 0.78
CA GLN A 87 -13.75 3.32 -0.57
C GLN A 87 -12.55 2.37 -0.65
N LEU A 88 -12.64 1.42 -1.58
CA LEU A 88 -11.57 0.47 -1.82
C LEU A 88 -10.64 0.95 -2.93
N PHE A 89 -9.36 0.62 -2.81
CA PHE A 89 -8.31 0.96 -3.76
C PHE A 89 -7.56 -0.31 -4.17
N SER A 90 -7.23 -0.44 -5.46
CA SER A 90 -6.46 -1.59 -5.99
C SER A 90 -4.95 -1.39 -5.86
N THR A 91 -4.48 -0.15 -5.72
CA THR A 91 -3.04 0.15 -5.62
C THR A 91 -2.69 1.03 -4.43
N ARG A 92 -1.47 0.86 -3.90
CA ARG A 92 -0.91 1.76 -2.88
C ARG A 92 -0.85 3.21 -3.36
N LYS A 93 -0.58 3.41 -4.65
CA LYS A 93 -0.57 4.74 -5.28
C LYS A 93 -1.94 5.41 -5.24
N SER A 94 -3.02 4.68 -5.53
CA SER A 94 -4.37 5.23 -5.44
C SER A 94 -4.80 5.50 -4.00
N LEU A 95 -4.42 4.64 -3.05
CA LEU A 95 -4.62 4.92 -1.62
C LEU A 95 -3.88 6.19 -1.21
N TRP A 96 -2.61 6.34 -1.60
CA TRP A 96 -1.83 7.52 -1.23
C TRP A 96 -2.36 8.80 -1.86
N ALA A 97 -2.80 8.76 -3.11
CA ALA A 97 -3.44 9.90 -3.75
C ALA A 97 -4.71 10.34 -3.01
N HIS A 98 -5.51 9.38 -2.51
CA HIS A 98 -6.65 9.69 -1.65
C HIS A 98 -6.21 10.36 -0.33
N LEU A 99 -5.21 9.78 0.35
CA LEU A 99 -4.71 10.32 1.60
C LEU A 99 -4.11 11.73 1.44
N GLU A 100 -3.35 11.96 0.37
CA GLU A 100 -2.82 13.29 0.04
C GLU A 100 -3.94 14.29 -0.28
N ALA A 101 -4.98 13.87 -1.01
CA ALA A 101 -6.05 14.76 -1.43
C ALA A 101 -7.05 15.09 -0.31
N ARG A 102 -7.30 14.17 0.62
CA ARG A 102 -8.38 14.29 1.62
C ARG A 102 -7.90 14.55 3.03
N HIS A 103 -6.67 14.13 3.35
CA HIS A 103 -6.16 14.16 4.72
C HIS A 103 -4.92 15.04 4.90
N SER A 104 -4.31 15.54 3.82
CA SER A 104 -3.21 16.51 3.95
C SER A 104 -3.66 17.79 4.61
N LYS A 105 -2.74 18.40 5.34
CA LYS A 105 -2.95 19.69 6.01
C LYS A 105 -1.92 20.71 5.58
N TRP A 106 -2.30 21.97 5.72
CA TRP A 106 -1.51 23.12 5.34
C TRP A 106 -1.29 23.99 6.57
N GLU A 107 -0.08 24.00 7.09
CA GLU A 107 0.26 24.73 8.31
C GLU A 107 0.67 26.17 8.00
N CYS A 108 0.27 27.10 8.85
CA CYS A 108 0.69 28.49 8.76
C CYS A 108 2.09 28.67 9.33
N SER A 109 2.97 29.37 8.61
CA SER A 109 4.33 29.66 9.08
C SER A 109 4.40 30.72 10.19
N PHE A 110 3.29 31.41 10.48
CA PHE A 110 3.24 32.55 11.40
C PHE A 110 2.39 32.30 12.66
N CYS A 111 1.62 31.21 12.69
CA CYS A 111 0.81 30.81 13.84
C CYS A 111 0.44 29.33 13.78
N ASP A 112 -0.18 28.81 14.84
CA ASP A 112 -0.55 27.39 14.96
C ASP A 112 -1.78 26.98 14.12
N ALA A 113 -2.18 27.78 13.13
CA ALA A 113 -3.32 27.46 12.27
C ALA A 113 -2.98 26.33 11.29
N SER A 114 -3.86 25.35 11.18
CA SER A 114 -3.79 24.24 10.23
C SER A 114 -5.04 24.21 9.36
N LEU A 115 -4.85 24.23 8.04
CA LEU A 115 -5.90 24.40 7.04
C LEU A 115 -6.02 23.15 6.18
N SER A 116 -7.22 22.87 5.66
CA SER A 116 -7.48 21.65 4.86
C SER A 116 -6.96 21.73 3.43
N ASP A 117 -6.69 22.92 2.91
CA ASP A 117 -6.26 23.13 1.53
C ASP A 117 -5.48 24.44 1.36
N LEU A 118 -4.69 24.52 0.29
CA LEU A 118 -3.84 25.67 -0.02
C LEU A 118 -4.63 26.97 -0.22
N PRO A 119 -5.77 27.00 -0.95
CA PRO A 119 -6.59 28.22 -1.04
C PRO A 119 -7.01 28.78 0.32
N LYS A 120 -7.39 27.94 1.29
CA LYS A 120 -7.72 28.40 2.65
C LYS A 120 -6.51 28.94 3.40
N LEU A 121 -5.34 28.30 3.26
CA LEU A 121 -4.10 28.83 3.83
C LEU A 121 -3.78 30.22 3.25
N ARG A 122 -3.94 30.40 1.93
CA ARG A 122 -3.75 31.71 1.27
C ARG A 122 -4.66 32.78 1.86
N LEU A 123 -5.96 32.50 1.95
CA LEU A 123 -6.92 33.44 2.54
C LEU A 123 -6.57 33.74 4.01
N HIS A 124 -6.25 32.72 4.80
CA HIS A 124 -5.83 32.88 6.19
C HIS A 124 -4.62 33.82 6.32
N LEU A 125 -3.60 33.64 5.48
CA LEU A 125 -2.39 34.47 5.47
C LEU A 125 -2.70 35.92 5.08
N VAL A 126 -3.53 36.15 4.07
CA VAL A 126 -3.96 37.50 3.66
C VAL A 126 -4.76 38.18 4.76
N ASP A 127 -5.65 37.46 5.44
CA ASP A 127 -6.56 38.08 6.43
C ASP A 127 -5.87 38.32 7.78
N ASN A 128 -4.99 37.42 8.21
CA ASN A 128 -4.43 37.43 9.57
C ASN A 128 -2.96 37.86 9.63
N HIS A 129 -2.22 37.74 8.51
CA HIS A 129 -0.77 37.96 8.47
C HIS A 129 -0.33 38.95 7.39
N LYS A 130 -1.25 39.71 6.78
CA LYS A 130 -0.96 40.67 5.70
C LYS A 130 0.24 41.58 5.96
N SER A 131 0.37 42.07 7.19
CA SER A 131 1.44 43.00 7.57
C SER A 131 2.82 42.35 7.70
N LEU A 132 2.86 41.02 7.77
CA LEU A 132 4.07 40.22 7.90
C LEU A 132 4.54 39.67 6.55
N LEU A 133 3.65 39.59 5.55
CA LEU A 133 3.93 39.08 4.23
C LEU A 133 4.59 40.13 3.35
N ASN A 134 5.71 39.77 2.73
CA ASN A 134 6.30 40.51 1.62
C ASN A 134 5.97 39.83 0.27
N GLU A 135 6.24 40.50 -0.86
CA GLU A 135 6.00 39.96 -2.22
C GLU A 135 6.67 38.59 -2.46
N THR A 136 7.80 38.31 -1.81
CA THR A 136 8.51 37.04 -1.95
C THR A 136 7.80 35.92 -1.19
N ASP A 137 7.18 36.22 -0.04
CA ASP A 137 6.38 35.27 0.73
C ASP A 137 5.11 34.85 -0.03
N TYR A 138 4.50 35.75 -0.79
CA TYR A 138 3.36 35.41 -1.65
C TYR A 138 3.74 34.45 -2.77
N LEU A 139 4.92 34.65 -3.39
CA LEU A 139 5.43 33.79 -4.44
C LEU A 139 5.86 32.42 -3.90
N SER A 140 6.43 32.36 -2.70
CA SER A 140 6.83 31.09 -2.07
C SER A 140 5.65 30.24 -1.62
N LEU A 141 4.50 30.86 -1.36
CA LEU A 141 3.27 30.19 -0.94
C LEU A 141 2.71 29.23 -1.99
N GLU A 142 3.00 29.44 -3.27
CA GLU A 142 2.64 28.50 -4.34
C GLU A 142 3.42 27.18 -4.27
N TYR A 143 4.60 27.23 -3.65
CA TYR A 143 5.52 26.11 -3.52
C TYR A 143 5.56 25.54 -2.10
N GLN A 144 4.75 26.09 -1.19
CA GLN A 144 4.64 25.51 0.14
C GLN A 144 4.16 24.06 -0.04
N PRO A 145 4.88 23.08 0.51
CA PRO A 145 4.40 21.70 0.50
C PRO A 145 3.32 21.55 1.57
N ALA A 146 2.32 20.72 1.30
CA ALA A 146 1.43 20.26 2.35
C ALA A 146 2.24 19.47 3.38
N CYS A 147 1.83 19.54 4.65
CA CYS A 147 2.24 18.55 5.62
C CYS A 147 1.64 17.20 5.21
N GLY A 148 2.41 16.13 5.40
CA GLY A 148 1.92 14.78 5.17
C GLY A 148 0.61 14.53 5.93
N PRO A 149 -0.29 13.70 5.40
CA PRO A 149 -1.56 13.44 6.04
C PRO A 149 -1.31 12.84 7.43
N PRO A 150 -1.85 13.43 8.52
CA PRO A 150 -1.80 12.80 9.84
C PRO A 150 -2.74 11.60 9.81
N LEU A 151 -2.19 10.40 9.96
CA LEU A 151 -2.96 9.17 9.89
C LEU A 151 -3.50 8.77 11.27
N GLY A 152 -2.88 9.28 12.35
CA GLY A 152 -3.27 8.96 13.73
C GLY A 152 -2.93 7.51 14.13
N LEU A 153 -2.08 6.83 13.37
CA LEU A 153 -1.68 5.46 13.63
C LEU A 153 -0.68 5.38 14.78
N ARG A 154 -1.08 4.72 15.86
CA ARG A 154 -0.21 4.39 17.01
C ARG A 154 0.19 2.92 17.07
N SER A 155 -0.60 2.07 16.41
CA SER A 155 -0.42 0.63 16.33
C SER A 155 -1.06 0.10 15.06
N CYS A 156 -0.71 -1.11 14.66
CA CYS A 156 -1.42 -1.79 13.59
C CYS A 156 -2.84 -2.16 14.05
N PRO A 157 -3.90 -1.91 13.25
CA PRO A 157 -5.26 -2.33 13.61
C PRO A 157 -5.49 -3.84 13.39
N LEU A 158 -4.59 -4.51 12.65
CA LEU A 158 -4.72 -5.92 12.28
C LEU A 158 -3.84 -6.87 13.12
N CYS A 159 -2.85 -6.36 13.86
CA CYS A 159 -2.01 -7.15 14.77
C CYS A 159 -1.49 -6.31 15.96
N SER A 160 -0.63 -6.88 16.79
CA SER A 160 -0.08 -6.21 17.98
C SER A 160 1.20 -5.38 17.72
N SER A 161 1.59 -5.14 16.45
CA SER A 161 2.77 -4.35 16.13
C SER A 161 2.55 -2.86 16.42
N THR A 162 3.56 -2.22 17.01
CA THR A 162 3.59 -0.79 17.35
C THR A 162 4.89 -0.16 16.89
N ALA A 163 4.86 1.10 16.49
CA ALA A 163 6.05 1.90 16.21
C ALA A 163 5.75 3.37 16.54
N GLY A 164 6.59 4.32 16.11
CA GLY A 164 6.31 5.75 16.29
C GLY A 164 4.98 6.14 15.67
N GLU A 165 4.28 7.13 16.25
CA GLU A 165 3.02 7.63 15.69
C GLU A 165 3.25 8.08 14.25
N ASP A 166 2.43 7.57 13.34
CA ASP A 166 2.53 7.78 11.90
C ASP A 166 3.93 7.49 11.32
N SER A 167 4.77 6.69 11.97
CA SER A 167 6.10 6.42 11.42
C SER A 167 6.02 5.70 10.08
N ASN A 168 6.97 5.93 9.17
CA ASN A 168 6.96 5.30 7.86
C ASN A 168 6.97 3.76 7.97
N GLU A 169 7.63 3.22 8.99
CA GLU A 169 7.63 1.80 9.34
C GLU A 169 6.23 1.31 9.71
N LEU A 170 5.51 2.04 10.57
CA LEU A 170 4.15 1.68 10.98
C LEU A 170 3.19 1.71 9.80
N VAL A 171 3.23 2.79 9.02
CA VAL A 171 2.35 2.97 7.87
C VAL A 171 2.57 1.89 6.83
N ASN A 172 3.82 1.58 6.48
CA ASN A 172 4.13 0.49 5.57
C ASN A 172 3.71 -0.86 6.12
N HIS A 173 3.90 -1.11 7.42
CA HIS A 173 3.44 -2.32 8.07
C HIS A 173 1.93 -2.49 7.93
N VAL A 174 1.14 -1.46 8.24
CA VAL A 174 -0.32 -1.50 8.13
C VAL A 174 -0.74 -1.76 6.69
N ILE A 175 -0.19 -1.01 5.72
CA ILE A 175 -0.53 -1.18 4.30
C ILE A 175 -0.22 -2.59 3.80
N ASN A 176 0.91 -3.16 4.21
CA ASN A 176 1.27 -4.54 3.83
C ASN A 176 0.36 -5.56 4.48
N HIS A 177 0.01 -5.34 5.75
CA HIS A 177 -0.87 -6.27 6.44
C HIS A 177 -2.30 -6.23 5.87
N MET A 178 -2.80 -5.06 5.44
CA MET A 178 -4.07 -4.97 4.70
C MET A 178 -4.04 -5.74 3.39
N PHE A 179 -2.94 -5.64 2.66
CA PHE A 179 -2.72 -6.38 1.42
C PHE A 179 -2.72 -7.89 1.67
N ASP A 180 -1.88 -8.36 2.61
CA ASP A 180 -1.79 -9.78 2.97
C ASP A 180 -3.14 -10.30 3.46
N PHE A 181 -3.84 -9.56 4.33
CA PHE A 181 -5.16 -9.93 4.83
C PHE A 181 -6.17 -10.11 3.68
N SER A 182 -6.20 -9.17 2.74
CA SER A 182 -7.10 -9.23 1.59
C SER A 182 -6.77 -10.39 0.65
N LEU A 183 -5.49 -10.75 0.52
CA LEU A 183 -5.07 -11.93 -0.23
C LEU A 183 -5.56 -13.24 0.40
N HIS A 184 -5.83 -13.32 1.70
CA HIS A 184 -6.30 -14.58 2.33
C HIS A 184 -7.82 -14.76 2.31
N PHE A 185 -8.57 -13.74 1.87
CA PHE A 185 -10.03 -13.79 1.89
C PHE A 185 -10.66 -14.73 0.82
N PRO A 186 -10.16 -14.79 -0.43
CA PRO A 186 -10.75 -15.66 -1.43
C PRO A 186 -10.52 -17.15 -1.13
N PRO A 187 -11.46 -18.04 -1.54
CA PRO A 187 -11.32 -19.48 -1.35
C PRO A 187 -10.35 -20.06 -2.38
N TRP A 188 -9.05 -19.83 -2.19
CA TRP A 188 -8.02 -20.39 -3.06
C TRP A 188 -8.08 -21.92 -3.00
N ILE A 189 -8.28 -22.54 -4.16
CA ILE A 189 -8.33 -23.99 -4.26
C ILE A 189 -6.89 -24.49 -4.14
N GLU A 190 -6.60 -25.28 -3.10
CA GLU A 190 -5.31 -25.97 -2.98
C GLU A 190 -5.18 -26.98 -4.11
N THR A 191 -4.24 -26.74 -5.01
CA THR A 191 -3.90 -27.70 -6.05
C THR A 191 -3.16 -28.84 -5.39
N TYR A 192 -3.79 -30.01 -5.24
CA TYR A 192 -3.08 -31.23 -4.89
C TYR A 192 -2.03 -31.47 -5.98
N ASP A 193 -0.75 -31.41 -5.61
CA ASP A 193 0.36 -31.79 -6.47
C ASP A 193 0.24 -33.32 -6.69
N GLU A 194 -0.52 -33.75 -7.69
CA GLU A 194 -0.42 -35.11 -8.21
C GLU A 194 0.92 -35.23 -8.95
N ALA A 195 2.00 -35.43 -8.19
CA ALA A 195 3.22 -36.02 -8.69
C ALA A 195 2.87 -37.45 -9.15
N GLY A 196 2.40 -37.58 -10.39
CA GLY A 196 2.20 -38.86 -11.04
C GLY A 196 3.55 -39.58 -11.14
N GLU A 197 3.77 -40.55 -10.25
CA GLU A 197 4.75 -41.60 -10.47
C GLU A 197 4.45 -42.25 -11.83
N ALA A 198 5.39 -42.11 -12.77
CA ALA A 198 5.30 -42.79 -14.05
C ALA A 198 5.22 -44.30 -13.81
N PRO A 199 4.35 -45.04 -14.51
CA PRO A 199 4.28 -46.49 -14.35
C PRO A 199 5.61 -47.12 -14.79
N GLU A 200 6.25 -47.88 -13.90
CA GLU A 200 7.41 -48.70 -14.24
C GLU A 200 7.00 -49.70 -15.34
N ASP A 201 7.50 -49.47 -16.55
CA ASP A 201 7.35 -50.34 -17.70
C ASP A 201 8.00 -51.71 -17.41
N SER A 202 7.13 -52.71 -17.25
CA SER A 202 7.47 -54.11 -17.13
C SER A 202 8.19 -54.63 -18.37
N ARG A 203 9.52 -54.59 -18.38
CA ARG A 203 10.33 -55.33 -19.35
C ARG A 203 10.36 -56.82 -18.99
N MET A 204 9.70 -57.60 -19.84
CA MET A 204 9.67 -59.06 -19.86
C MET A 204 11.09 -59.66 -19.99
N ASP A 205 11.49 -60.47 -19.01
CA ASP A 205 12.61 -61.40 -19.11
C ASP A 205 12.29 -62.51 -20.12
N SER A 206 12.88 -62.42 -21.32
CA SER A 206 12.93 -63.56 -22.25
C SER A 206 14.12 -64.46 -21.90
N LYS A 207 13.80 -65.50 -21.15
CA LYS A 207 14.65 -66.67 -20.88
C LYS A 207 14.94 -67.41 -22.18
N ALA A 208 16.18 -67.32 -22.69
CA ALA A 208 16.70 -68.23 -23.71
C ALA A 208 17.70 -69.20 -23.06
N GLY A 209 17.36 -70.48 -23.06
CA GLY A 209 18.24 -71.57 -22.68
C GLY A 209 17.88 -72.83 -23.44
N HIS A 210 18.65 -73.13 -24.48
CA HIS A 210 19.23 -74.45 -24.82
C HIS A 210 20.16 -74.30 -26.01
#